data_AF-A0A923GLD7-F1
#
_entry.id   AF-A0A923GLD7-F1
#
_cell.length_a   1.000
_cell.length_b   1.000
_cell.length_c   1.000
_cell.angle_alpha   90.00
_cell.angle_beta   90.00
_cell.angle_gamma   90.00
#
_symmetry.space_group_name_H-M   'P 1'
#
loop_
_entity.id
_entity.type
_entity.pdbx_description
1 polymer ?
#
loop_
_entity_poly.entity_id
_entity_poly.type
_entity_poly.pdbx_seq_one_letter_code
_entity_poly.pdbx_strand_id
1 'polypeptide(L)' 'MTPNLIPFDMANLLDCEEAIEQYLMQVMKDGNSAELARARLHIDRARTRNAVINRAAVSSAPTLPACHPEPAAAQGR' A
#
# COMPACT_ATOMS: atom_id res chain seq x y z
N MET A 1 18.42 6.38 -26.18
CA MET A 1 17.36 5.46 -25.71
C MET A 1 16.62 6.14 -24.57
N THR A 2 15.32 6.39 -24.70
CA THR A 2 14.48 6.85 -23.59
C THR A 2 13.96 5.62 -22.84
N PRO A 3 14.22 5.48 -21.53
CA PRO A 3 13.72 4.36 -20.76
C PRO A 3 12.18 4.37 -20.75
N ASN A 4 11.57 3.21 -20.95
CA ASN A 4 10.12 3.05 -20.82
C ASN A 4 9.79 2.96 -19.33
N LEU A 5 9.27 4.05 -18.76
CA LEU A 5 8.94 4.15 -17.33
C LEU A 5 7.49 3.73 -17.11
N ILE A 6 7.29 2.72 -16.26
CA ILE A 6 5.96 2.32 -15.80
C ILE A 6 5.53 3.28 -14.68
N PRO A 7 4.31 3.84 -14.72
CA PRO A 7 3.79 4.65 -13.62
C PRO A 7 3.77 3.86 -12.31
N PHE A 8 4.38 4.43 -11.27
CA PHE A 8 4.34 3.87 -9.92
C PHE A 8 2.99 4.17 -9.25
N ASP A 9 2.37 3.15 -8.68
CA ASP A 9 1.04 3.25 -8.04
C ASP A 9 1.13 2.77 -6.58
N MET A 10 1.17 3.72 -5.65
CA MET A 10 1.24 3.43 -4.21
C MET A 10 0.10 2.55 -3.71
N ALA A 11 -1.10 2.65 -4.30
CA ALA A 11 -2.24 1.86 -3.85
C ALA A 11 -2.01 0.36 -4.04
N ASN A 12 -1.10 -0.04 -4.95
CA ASN A 12 -0.79 -1.45 -5.15
C ASN A 12 -0.03 -2.09 -3.98
N LEU A 13 0.73 -1.28 -3.23
CA LEU A 13 1.55 -1.71 -2.08
C LEU A 13 0.77 -1.72 -0.75
N LEU A 14 -0.46 -1.20 -0.75
CA LEU A 14 -1.30 -1.08 0.44
C LEU A 14 -2.36 -2.19 0.44
N ASP A 15 -1.93 -3.44 0.54
CA ASP A 15 -2.77 -4.65 0.40
C ASP A 15 -3.44 -5.12 1.71
N CYS A 16 -2.94 -4.66 2.85
CA CYS A 16 -3.47 -4.91 4.20
C CYS A 16 -3.62 -3.61 5.00
N GLU A 17 -4.41 -3.65 6.08
CA GLU A 17 -4.57 -2.49 6.97
C GLU A 17 -3.27 -2.15 7.69
N GLU A 18 -2.44 -3.14 8.05
CA GLU A 18 -1.14 -2.88 8.67
C GLU A 18 -0.21 -2.08 7.74
N ALA A 19 -0.18 -2.38 6.43
CA ALA A 19 0.59 -1.61 5.45
C ALA A 19 0.04 -0.17 5.30
N ILE A 20 -1.28 -0.01 5.34
CA ILE A 20 -1.95 1.31 5.33
C ILE A 20 -1.56 2.13 6.56
N GLU A 21 -1.58 1.53 7.74
CA GLU A 21 -1.22 2.18 9.00
C GLU A 21 0.25 2.62 9.00
N GLN A 22 1.17 1.74 8.59
CA GLN A 22 2.59 2.08 8.49
C GLN A 22 2.85 3.23 7.52
N TYR A 23 2.22 3.19 6.34
CA TYR A 23 2.32 4.28 5.38
C TYR A 23 1.80 5.60 5.95
N LEU A 24 0.63 5.58 6.61
CA LEU A 24 0.05 6.77 7.22
C LEU A 24 0.95 7.33 8.33
N MET A 25 1.50 6.48 9.19
CA MET A 25 2.44 6.90 10.25
C MET A 25 3.67 7.59 9.67
N GLN A 26 4.26 7.05 8.60
CA GLN A 26 5.42 7.66 7.95
C GLN A 26 5.09 9.03 7.36
N VAL A 27 3.95 9.15 6.66
CA VAL A 27 3.50 10.44 6.10
C VAL A 27 3.17 11.45 7.19
N MET A 28 2.60 11.02 8.32
CA MET A 28 2.31 11.90 9.45
C MET A 28 3.58 12.35 10.20
N LYS A 29 4.62 11.52 10.21
CA LYS A 29 5.87 11.80 10.92
C LYS A 29 6.73 12.81 10.17
N ASP A 30 6.94 12.58 8.88
CA ASP A 30 7.97 13.29 8.10
C ASP A 30 7.38 14.07 6.91
N GLY A 31 6.09 13.89 6.62
CA GLY A 31 5.45 14.47 5.44
C GLY A 31 4.78 15.83 5.66
N ASN A 32 4.44 16.48 4.55
CA ASN A 32 3.68 17.74 4.56
C ASN A 32 2.19 17.55 4.24
N SER A 33 1.42 18.65 4.30
CA SER A 33 -0.04 18.62 4.05
C SER A 33 -0.42 18.11 2.65
N ALA A 34 0.39 18.38 1.62
CA ALA A 34 0.15 17.90 0.27
C ALA A 34 0.46 16.40 0.12
N GLU A 35 1.45 15.90 0.86
CA GLU A 35 1.74 14.46 0.94
C GLU A 35 0.65 13.73 1.69
N LEU A 36 0.13 14.27 2.79
CA LEU A 36 -1.00 13.70 3.50
C LEU A 36 -2.26 13.62 2.61
N ALA A 37 -2.52 14.65 1.80
CA ALA A 37 -3.64 14.64 0.86
C ALA A 37 -3.49 13.54 -0.21
N ARG A 38 -2.29 13.38 -0.79
CA ARG A 38 -2.00 12.29 -1.74
C ARG A 38 -2.08 10.92 -1.10
N ALA A 39 -1.57 10.77 0.12
CA ALA A 39 -1.60 9.53 0.88
C ALA A 39 -3.03 9.04 1.11
N ARG A 40 -3.94 9.95 1.50
CA ARG A 40 -5.37 9.64 1.67
C ARG A 40 -5.99 9.08 0.39
N LEU A 41 -5.71 9.70 -0.77
CA LEU A 41 -6.21 9.22 -2.06
C LEU A 41 -5.71 7.79 -2.37
N HIS A 42 -4.43 7.50 -2.11
CA HIS A 42 -3.88 6.15 -2.30
C HIS A 42 -4.50 5.13 -1.34
N ILE A 43 -4.70 5.50 -0.08
CA ILE A 43 -5.33 4.66 0.94
C ILE A 43 -6.78 4.34 0.57
N ASP A 44 -7.57 5.33 0.14
CA ASP A 44 -8.97 5.12 -0.24
C ASP A 44 -9.09 4.16 -1.43
N ARG A 45 -8.21 4.33 -2.43
CA ARG A 45 -8.14 3.42 -3.58
C ARG A 45 -7.73 2.01 -3.16
N ALA A 46 -6.75 1.89 -2.28
CA ALA A 46 -6.26 0.62 -1.77
C ALA A 46 -7.36 -0.13 -1.00
N ARG A 47 -8.05 0.54 -0.06
CA ARG A 47 -9.17 -0.05 0.69
C ARG A 47 -10.30 -0.52 -0.22
N THR A 48 -10.66 0.30 -1.20
CA THR A 48 -11.70 -0.06 -2.19
C THR A 48 -11.30 -1.32 -2.96
N ARG A 49 -10.05 -1.39 -3.45
CA ARG A 49 -9.52 -2.57 -4.13
C ARG A 49 -9.53 -3.80 -3.23
N ASN A 50 -9.02 -3.68 -2.00
CA ASN A 50 -8.90 -4.80 -1.06
C ASN A 50 -10.29 -5.35 -0.69
N ALA A 51 -11.28 -4.47 -0.51
CA ALA A 51 -12.68 -4.86 -0.27
C ALA A 51 -13.28 -5.64 -1.46
N VAL A 52 -13.00 -5.22 -2.70
CA VAL A 52 -13.45 -5.94 -3.91
C VAL A 52 -12.79 -7.31 -4.02
N ILE A 53 -11.48 -7.42 -3.80
CA ILE A 53 -10.77 -8.70 -3.87
C ILE A 53 -11.27 -9.66 -2.79
N ASN A 54 -11.42 -9.18 -1.55
CA ASN A 54 -11.95 -9.98 -0.45
C ASN A 54 -13.37 -10.48 -0.75
N ARG A 55 -14.22 -9.62 -1.32
CA ARG A 55 -15.56 -10.00 -1.79
C ARG A 55 -15.52 -11.00 -2.95
N ALA A 56 -14.55 -10.93 -3.85
CA ALA A 56 -14.42 -11.87 -4.97
C ALA A 56 -13.86 -13.24 -4.51
N ALA A 57 -12.96 -13.23 -3.52
CA ALA A 57 -12.36 -14.43 -2.94
C ALA A 57 -13.39 -15.35 -2.26
N VAL A 58 -14.52 -14.82 -1.79
CA VAL A 58 -15.65 -15.61 -1.26
C VAL A 58 -16.39 -16.43 -2.34
N SER A 59 -16.17 -16.13 -3.63
CA SER A 59 -16.83 -16.81 -4.77
C SER A 59 -15.90 -17.67 -5.64
N SER A 60 -14.59 -17.46 -5.56
CA SER A 60 -13.56 -18.32 -6.16
C SER A 60 -12.22 -17.87 -5.58
N ALA A 61 -11.51 -18.71 -4.84
CA ALA A 61 -10.31 -18.29 -4.12
C ALA A 61 -9.19 -17.82 -5.08
N PRO A 62 -8.68 -16.60 -4.87
CA PRO A 62 -7.24 -16.48 -4.72
C PRO A 62 -6.94 -15.85 -3.36
N THR A 63 -6.26 -16.63 -2.53
CA THR A 63 -5.60 -16.16 -1.30
C THR A 63 -4.71 -14.98 -1.66
N LEU A 64 -5.09 -13.75 -1.27
CA LEU A 64 -4.08 -12.70 -1.11
C LEU A 64 -3.19 -13.15 0.07
N PRO A 65 -1.86 -13.28 -0.14
CA PRO A 65 -0.97 -13.77 0.91
C PRO A 65 -1.00 -12.81 2.09
N ALA A 66 -0.75 -13.36 3.28
CA ALA A 66 -0.57 -12.61 4.51
C ALA A 66 0.31 -11.38 4.26
N CYS A 67 -0.13 -10.25 4.81
CA CYS A 67 0.52 -8.95 4.80
C CYS A 67 2.05 -9.12 4.71
N HIS A 68 2.65 -8.59 3.64
CA HIS A 68 4.08 -8.79 3.37
C HIS A 68 4.88 -8.52 4.65
N PRO A 69 5.70 -9.48 5.15
CA PRO A 69 6.50 -9.22 6.33
C PRO A 69 7.43 -8.05 6.04
N GLU A 70 7.51 -7.12 6.98
CA GLU A 70 8.41 -5.97 6.95
C GLU A 70 9.81 -6.45 6.53
N PRO A 71 10.48 -5.82 5.53
CA PRO A 71 11.88 -6.12 5.31
C PRO A 71 12.61 -5.71 6.59
N ALA A 72 13.06 -6.71 7.35
CA ALA A 72 13.78 -6.54 8.60
C ALA A 72 14.79 -5.41 8.42
N ALA A 73 14.57 -4.30 9.14
CA ALA A 73 15.48 -3.18 9.15
C ALA A 73 16.89 -3.73 9.30
N ALA A 74 17.71 -3.58 8.25
CA ALA A 74 19.12 -3.90 8.33
C ALA A 74 19.70 -2.97 9.39
N GLN A 75 19.75 -3.44 10.64
CA GLN A 75 20.52 -2.82 11.69
C GLN A 75 21.99 -2.98 11.32
N GLY A 76 22.47 -2.02 10.53
CA GLY A 76 23.89 -1.76 10.36
C GLY A 76 24.47 -1.45 11.72
N ARG A 77 25.40 -2.30 12.15
CA ARG A 77 26.38 -1.99 13.19
C ARG A 77 27.49 -1.15 12.62
#